data_AF-A0A3D5WKM5-F1
#
_entry.id   AF-A0A3D5WKM5-F1
#
_cell.length_a   1.000
_cell.length_b   1.000
_cell.length_c   1.000
_cell.angle_alpha   90.00
_cell.angle_beta   90.00
_cell.angle_gamma   90.00
#
_symmetry.space_group_name_H-M   'P 1'
#
loop_
_entity.id
_entity.type
_entity.pdbx_description
1 polymer ?
#
loop_
_entity_poly.entity_id
_entity_poly.type
_entity_poly.pdbx_seq_one_letter_code
_entity_poly.pdbx_strand_id
1 'polypeptide(L)'
;MRISVNRAEFLSILRESLEGNMPKEDVEANLRYYRDYFAQSEHSDKEVCEELGDPRLIAKSLIDAYMASKGSDANQYMDQARSEYSQTYGETYGHETENGISKLFRYLIIGAGIVVFMILLVFLLRFALVILVPIALIVIALKLIRGDF
;
A
#
# COMPACT_ATOMS: atom_id res chain seq x y z
N MET A 1 38.17 1.12 7.16
CA MET A 1 37.81 2.47 6.71
C MET A 1 36.69 2.95 7.60
N ARG A 2 36.96 3.82 8.59
CA ARG A 2 35.90 4.42 9.42
C ARG A 2 35.27 5.52 8.57
N ILE A 3 34.00 5.35 8.20
CA ILE A 3 33.25 6.43 7.56
C ILE A 3 33.16 7.53 8.62
N SER A 4 33.85 8.65 8.42
CA SER A 4 33.74 9.79 9.33
C SER A 4 32.39 10.45 9.06
N VAL A 5 31.36 9.91 9.69
CA VAL A 5 30.00 10.41 9.62
C VAL A 5 29.99 11.81 10.24
N ASN A 6 29.55 12.82 9.49
CA ASN A 6 29.33 14.15 10.05
C ASN A 6 27.95 14.21 10.75
N ARG A 7 27.68 15.24 11.56
CA ARG A 7 26.40 15.37 12.28
C ARG A 7 25.16 15.21 11.38
N ALA A 8 25.19 15.78 10.17
CA ALA A 8 24.05 15.69 9.26
C ALA A 8 23.84 14.27 8.76
N GLU A 9 24.93 13.57 8.43
CA GLU A 9 24.92 12.18 7.99
C GLU A 9 24.50 11.23 9.13
N PHE A 10 24.93 11.50 10.36
CA PHE A 10 24.54 10.72 11.53
C PHE A 10 23.03 10.82 11.74
N LEU A 11 22.50 12.04 11.76
CA LEU A 11 21.08 12.29 11.94
C LEU A 11 20.25 11.78 10.77
N SER A 12 20.78 11.80 9.53
CA SER A 12 20.07 11.23 8.38
C SER A 12 19.98 9.71 8.46
N ILE A 13 21.07 9.02 8.81
CA ILE A 13 21.05 7.56 8.97
C ILE A 13 20.17 7.16 10.15
N LEU A 14 20.23 7.91 11.25
CA LEU A 14 19.35 7.70 12.40
C LEU A 14 17.88 7.86 12.01
N ARG A 15 17.54 8.93 11.28
CA ARG A 15 16.17 9.14 10.76
C ARG A 15 15.73 7.95 9.92
N GLU A 16 16.47 7.63 8.86
CA GLU A 16 16.15 6.55 7.93
C GLU A 16 15.96 5.20 8.63
N SER A 17 16.75 4.93 9.67
CA SER A 17 16.64 3.71 10.45
C SER A 17 15.39 3.66 11.34
N LEU A 18 14.92 4.81 11.82
CA LEU A 18 13.74 4.93 12.69
C LEU A 18 12.43 5.03 11.91
N GLU A 19 12.45 5.64 10.73
CA GLU A 19 11.27 5.77 9.86
C GLU A 19 10.68 4.40 9.52
N GLY A 20 9.35 4.29 9.62
CA GLY A 20 8.64 3.02 9.41
C GLY A 20 8.78 1.99 10.54
N ASN A 21 9.51 2.29 11.61
CA ASN A 21 9.57 1.46 12.83
C ASN A 21 8.94 2.14 14.05
N MET A 22 8.72 3.46 13.99
CA MET A 22 7.96 4.21 15.00
C MET A 22 7.24 5.40 14.36
N PRO A 23 6.19 5.98 14.99
CA PRO A 23 5.46 7.14 14.47
C PRO A 23 6.35 8.36 14.25
N LYS A 24 5.95 9.25 13.33
CA LYS A 24 6.75 10.43 12.97
C LYS A 24 7.06 11.35 14.15
N GLU A 25 6.10 11.51 15.05
CA GLU A 25 6.25 12.34 16.24
C GLU A 25 7.41 11.83 17.10
N ASP A 26 7.49 10.51 17.32
CA ASP A 26 8.55 9.91 18.10
C ASP A 26 9.90 9.94 17.37
N VAL A 27 9.92 9.75 16.05
CA VAL A 27 11.15 9.91 15.24
C VAL A 27 11.70 11.32 15.41
N GLU A 28 10.87 12.35 15.23
CA GLU A 28 11.30 13.74 15.35
C GLU A 28 11.70 14.12 16.78
N ALA A 29 11.07 13.52 17.80
CA ALA A 29 11.48 13.69 19.19
C ALA A 29 12.90 13.14 19.43
N ASN A 30 13.19 11.93 18.93
CA ASN A 30 14.53 11.34 19.02
C ASN A 30 15.56 12.16 18.24
N LEU A 31 15.25 12.58 17.01
CA LEU A 31 16.16 13.40 16.22
C LEU A 31 16.43 14.75 16.85
N ARG A 32 15.44 15.38 17.48
CA ARG A 32 15.63 16.60 18.24
C ARG A 32 16.57 16.37 19.42
N TYR A 33 16.38 15.30 20.19
CA TYR A 33 17.27 14.94 21.30
C TYR A 33 18.75 14.84 20.84
N TYR A 34 19.02 14.08 19.77
CA TYR A 34 20.40 13.95 19.28
C TYR A 34 20.93 15.25 18.69
N ARG A 35 20.11 16.04 17.99
CA ARG A 35 20.50 17.36 17.48
C ARG A 35 20.92 18.30 18.61
N ASP A 36 20.16 18.30 19.70
CA ASP A 36 20.44 19.11 20.88
C ASP A 36 21.70 18.61 21.60
N TYR A 37 21.94 17.29 21.62
CA TYR A 37 23.16 16.69 22.14
C TYR A 37 24.41 17.13 21.35
N PHE A 38 24.36 17.08 20.01
CA PHE A 38 25.44 17.62 19.18
C PHE A 38 25.64 19.12 19.39
N ALA A 39 24.57 19.90 19.58
CA ALA A 39 24.66 21.34 19.77
C ALA A 39 25.23 21.77 21.12
N GLN A 40 25.03 20.94 22.15
CA GLN A 40 25.52 21.18 23.52
C GLN A 40 26.89 20.56 23.77
N SER A 41 27.39 19.69 22.89
CA SER A 41 28.70 19.09 23.03
C SER A 41 29.80 20.13 22.81
N GLU A 42 30.81 20.11 23.67
CA GLU A 42 32.05 20.89 23.47
C GLU A 42 33.00 20.24 22.46
N HIS A 43 32.71 19.00 22.07
CA HIS A 43 33.52 18.20 21.15
C HIS A 43 33.10 18.49 19.70
N SER A 44 34.01 18.26 18.75
CA SER A 44 33.67 18.40 17.34
C SER A 44 32.63 17.37 16.91
N ASP A 45 31.81 17.68 15.89
CA ASP A 45 30.81 16.76 15.33
C ASP A 45 31.39 15.35 15.04
N LYS A 46 32.66 15.27 14.62
CA LYS A 46 33.33 14.00 14.37
C LYS A 46 33.63 13.22 15.64
N GLU A 47 34.13 13.88 16.68
CA GLU A 47 34.40 13.25 17.98
C GLU A 47 33.11 12.75 18.62
N VAL A 48 32.04 13.56 18.57
CA VAL A 48 30.72 13.15 19.07
C VAL A 48 30.18 11.94 18.30
N CYS A 49 30.34 11.90 16.97
CA CYS A 49 29.97 10.72 16.18
C CYS A 49 30.80 9.48 16.56
N GLU A 50 32.09 9.63 16.86
CA GLU A 50 32.93 8.52 17.30
C GLU A 50 32.56 7.99 18.69
N GLU A 51 32.16 8.90 19.59
CA GLU A 51 31.69 8.58 20.93
C GLU A 51 30.33 7.86 20.91
N LEU A 52 29.39 8.36 20.11
CA LEU A 52 28.06 7.76 19.93
C LEU A 52 28.12 6.44 19.17
N GLY A 53 29.07 6.29 18.25
CA GLY A 53 29.24 5.09 17.43
C GLY A 53 28.29 5.03 16.25
N ASP A 54 27.87 3.83 15.86
CA ASP A 54 27.03 3.62 14.68
C ASP A 54 25.58 4.10 14.94
N PRO A 55 25.06 5.11 14.21
CA PRO A 55 23.69 5.57 14.36
C PRO A 55 22.64 4.46 14.16
N ARG A 56 22.95 3.41 13.39
CA ARG A 56 22.04 2.26 13.19
C ARG A 56 21.86 1.42 14.46
N LEU A 57 22.92 1.29 15.26
CA LEU A 57 22.84 0.57 16.53
C LEU A 57 22.01 1.34 17.54
N ILE A 58 22.19 2.67 17.58
CA ILE A 58 21.36 3.57 18.38
C ILE A 58 19.90 3.45 17.95
N ALA A 59 19.61 3.54 16.64
CA ALA A 59 18.26 3.39 16.11
C ALA A 59 17.63 2.07 16.55
N LYS A 60 18.39 0.96 16.45
CA LYS A 60 17.92 -0.36 16.89
C LYS A 60 17.58 -0.37 18.38
N SER A 61 18.42 0.20 19.23
CA SER A 61 18.14 0.28 20.68
C SER A 61 16.90 1.12 20.98
N LEU A 62 16.69 2.23 20.26
CA LEU A 62 15.49 3.06 20.41
C LEU A 62 14.22 2.32 19.95
N ILE A 63 14.29 1.58 18.84
CA ILE A 63 13.19 0.74 18.36
C ILE A 63 12.89 -0.36 19.37
N ASP A 64 13.91 -1.08 19.85
CA ASP A 64 13.75 -2.16 20.83
C ASP A 64 13.11 -1.61 22.13
N ALA A 65 13.56 -0.44 22.60
CA ALA A 65 12.98 0.24 23.76
C ALA A 65 11.53 0.70 23.51
N TYR A 66 11.25 1.25 22.33
CA TYR A 66 9.91 1.65 21.92
C TYR A 66 8.97 0.44 21.89
N MET A 67 9.36 -0.66 21.25
CA MET A 67 8.56 -1.89 21.20
C MET A 67 8.32 -2.48 22.59
N ALA A 68 9.35 -2.50 23.44
CA ALA A 68 9.21 -2.94 24.83
C ALA A 68 8.22 -2.07 25.62
N SER A 69 8.20 -0.75 25.38
CA SER A 69 7.28 0.18 26.03
C SER A 69 5.81 -0.03 25.64
N LYS A 70 5.56 -0.52 24.41
CA LYS A 70 4.19 -0.77 23.89
C LYS A 70 3.68 -2.17 24.21
N GLY A 71 4.55 -3.10 24.60
CA GLY A 71 4.17 -4.45 25.00
C GLY A 71 3.42 -5.20 23.89
N SER A 72 2.25 -5.77 24.21
CA SER A 72 1.45 -6.57 23.27
C SER A 72 0.95 -5.78 22.06
N ASP A 73 0.84 -4.46 22.15
CA ASP A 73 0.34 -3.61 21.07
C ASP A 73 1.44 -3.15 20.10
N ALA A 74 2.71 -3.48 20.37
CA ALA A 74 3.85 -2.99 19.59
C ALA A 74 3.72 -3.19 18.07
N ASN A 75 3.18 -4.33 17.64
CA ASN A 75 2.96 -4.62 16.22
C ASN A 75 1.92 -3.67 15.60
N GLN A 76 0.84 -3.35 16.31
CA GLN A 76 -0.19 -2.42 15.81
C GLN A 76 0.38 -1.01 15.64
N TYR A 77 1.20 -0.56 16.60
CA TYR A 77 1.87 0.73 16.51
C TYR A 77 2.92 0.78 15.38
N MET A 78 3.65 -0.31 15.13
CA MET A 78 4.58 -0.39 13.98
C MET A 78 3.84 -0.36 12.65
N ASP A 79 2.73 -1.09 12.52
CA ASP A 79 1.93 -1.07 11.29
C ASP A 79 1.31 0.32 11.05
N GLN A 80 0.86 0.98 12.11
CA GLN A 80 0.40 2.37 12.02
C GLN A 80 1.52 3.30 11.56
N ALA A 81 2.71 3.20 12.14
CA ALA A 81 3.87 3.98 11.73
C ALA A 81 4.18 3.77 10.24
N ARG A 82 4.26 2.52 9.78
CA ARG A 82 4.46 2.19 8.36
C ARG A 82 3.41 2.82 7.45
N SER A 83 2.14 2.81 7.87
CA SER A 83 1.05 3.44 7.12
C SER A 83 1.17 4.96 7.04
N GLU A 84 1.68 5.60 8.11
CA GLU A 84 1.87 7.05 8.17
C GLU A 84 3.00 7.52 7.23
N TYR A 85 4.09 6.75 7.17
CA TYR A 85 5.18 7.00 6.24
C TYR A 85 4.81 6.67 4.79
N SER A 86 4.04 5.62 4.55
CA SER A 86 3.60 5.26 3.19
C SER A 86 2.61 6.27 2.60
N GLN A 87 1.72 6.84 3.40
CA GLN A 87 0.81 7.92 2.97
C GLN A 87 1.57 9.17 2.53
N THR A 88 2.70 9.48 3.18
CA THR A 88 3.46 10.71 2.92
C THR A 88 4.29 10.63 1.65
N TYR A 89 4.85 9.47 1.33
CA TYR A 89 5.47 9.24 0.02
C TYR A 89 4.44 9.05 -1.11
N GLY A 90 3.20 8.65 -0.77
CA GLY A 90 2.11 8.47 -1.71
C GLY A 90 1.43 9.75 -2.22
N GLU A 91 1.62 10.90 -1.56
CA GLU A 91 1.01 12.18 -2.00
C GLU A 91 1.81 12.89 -3.12
N THR A 92 3.09 12.59 -3.31
CA THR A 92 3.88 13.17 -4.43
C THR A 92 3.85 12.30 -5.69
N TYR A 93 3.49 11.02 -5.57
CA TYR A 93 3.19 10.14 -6.69
C TYR A 93 1.91 9.39 -6.39
N GLY A 94 0.79 10.03 -6.71
CA GLY A 94 -0.51 9.40 -6.74
C GLY A 94 -0.54 8.27 -7.77
N HIS A 95 -0.11 7.07 -7.38
CA HIS A 95 -0.69 5.78 -7.76
C HIS A 95 0.17 4.62 -7.26
N GLU A 96 -0.46 3.78 -6.42
CA GLU A 96 -0.37 2.32 -6.52
C GLU A 96 0.98 1.66 -6.24
N THR A 97 1.28 1.34 -4.97
CA THR A 97 2.27 0.27 -4.71
C THR A 97 2.04 -0.55 -3.44
N GLU A 98 0.78 -0.81 -3.10
CA GLU A 98 0.45 -1.97 -2.23
C GLU A 98 -0.82 -2.67 -2.70
N ASN A 99 -1.04 -2.66 -4.01
CA ASN A 99 -2.22 -3.21 -4.67
C ASN A 99 -1.98 -3.49 -6.17
N GLY A 100 -0.73 -3.53 -6.64
CA GLY A 100 -0.41 -3.66 -8.07
C GLY A 100 -0.85 -5.00 -8.66
N ILE A 101 -0.73 -6.09 -7.91
CA ILE A 101 -1.20 -7.41 -8.36
C ILE A 101 -2.72 -7.51 -8.16
N SER A 102 -3.26 -7.11 -7.01
CA SER A 102 -4.69 -7.21 -6.70
C SER A 102 -5.58 -6.31 -7.59
N LYS A 103 -5.12 -5.11 -7.98
CA LYS A 103 -5.88 -4.22 -8.87
C LYS A 103 -5.88 -4.70 -10.32
N LEU A 104 -4.75 -5.17 -10.85
CA LEU A 104 -4.71 -5.77 -12.19
C LEU A 104 -5.59 -7.03 -12.24
N PHE A 105 -5.55 -7.89 -11.21
CA PHE A 105 -6.46 -9.03 -11.09
C PHE A 105 -7.93 -8.58 -10.98
N ARG A 106 -8.24 -7.51 -10.23
CA ARG A 106 -9.61 -6.99 -10.11
C ARG A 106 -10.13 -6.44 -11.44
N TYR A 107 -9.33 -5.67 -12.18
CA TYR A 107 -9.71 -5.19 -13.52
C TYR A 107 -9.78 -6.32 -14.55
N LEU A 108 -8.91 -7.35 -14.45
CA LEU A 108 -9.01 -8.56 -15.27
C LEU A 108 -10.29 -9.35 -14.97
N ILE A 109 -10.67 -9.49 -13.70
CA ILE A 109 -11.90 -10.21 -13.32
C ILE A 109 -13.15 -9.43 -13.77
N ILE A 110 -13.17 -8.10 -13.59
CA ILE A 110 -14.28 -7.25 -14.07
C ILE A 110 -14.35 -7.28 -15.60
N GLY A 111 -13.21 -7.15 -16.29
CA GLY A 111 -13.13 -7.23 -17.75
C GLY A 111 -13.56 -8.59 -18.29
N ALA A 112 -13.08 -9.68 -17.69
CA ALA A 112 -13.49 -11.05 -18.04
C ALA A 112 -14.99 -11.27 -17.81
N GLY A 113 -15.55 -10.74 -16.72
CA GLY A 113 -16.99 -10.78 -16.46
C GLY A 113 -17.81 -10.10 -17.55
N ILE A 114 -17.38 -8.93 -18.01
CA ILE A 114 -18.06 -8.19 -19.10
C ILE A 114 -18.00 -8.97 -20.41
N VAL A 115 -16.84 -9.57 -20.74
CA VAL A 115 -16.68 -10.37 -21.96
C VAL A 115 -17.56 -11.61 -21.92
N VAL A 116 -17.59 -12.34 -20.81
CA VAL A 116 -18.47 -13.51 -20.63
C VAL A 116 -19.94 -13.11 -20.70
N PHE A 117 -20.32 -11.98 -20.09
CA PHE A 117 -21.68 -11.46 -20.17
C PHE A 117 -22.08 -11.11 -21.61
N MET A 118 -21.20 -10.46 -22.38
CA MET A 118 -21.42 -10.18 -23.80
C MET A 118 -21.61 -11.45 -24.63
N ILE A 119 -20.79 -12.48 -24.40
CA ILE A 119 -20.93 -13.77 -25.07
C ILE A 119 -22.29 -14.39 -24.73
N LEU A 120 -22.65 -14.45 -23.44
CA LEU A 120 -23.94 -15.00 -23.00
C LEU A 120 -25.13 -14.22 -23.58
N LEU A 121 -25.04 -12.89 -23.67
CA LEU A 121 -26.08 -12.05 -24.26
C LEU A 121 -26.33 -12.41 -25.73
N VAL A 122 -25.26 -12.55 -26.52
CA VAL A 122 -25.35 -12.94 -27.94
C VAL A 122 -25.92 -14.35 -28.08
N PHE A 123 -25.49 -15.29 -27.24
CA PHE A 123 -26.03 -16.65 -27.23
C PHE A 123 -27.52 -16.68 -26.88
N LEU A 124 -27.94 -15.92 -25.86
CA LEU A 124 -29.34 -15.83 -25.44
C LEU A 124 -30.21 -15.25 -26.55
N LEU A 125 -29.72 -14.24 -27.27
CA LEU A 125 -30.45 -13.61 -28.38
C LEU A 125 -30.61 -14.57 -29.57
N ARG A 126 -29.55 -15.33 -29.90
CA ARG A 126 -29.60 -16.39 -30.92
C ARG A 126 -30.55 -17.51 -30.52
N PHE A 127 -30.48 -17.97 -29.27
CA PHE A 127 -31.34 -19.02 -28.74
C PHE A 127 -32.81 -18.60 -28.73
N ALA A 128 -33.10 -17.35 -28.32
CA ALA A 128 -34.43 -16.79 -28.37
C ALA A 128 -34.99 -16.79 -29.80
N LEU A 129 -34.21 -16.42 -30.82
CA LEU A 129 -34.65 -16.51 -32.22
C LEU A 129 -34.94 -17.94 -32.66
N VAL A 130 -34.08 -18.90 -32.31
CA VAL A 130 -34.28 -20.32 -32.69
C VAL A 130 -35.53 -20.91 -32.06
N ILE A 131 -35.95 -20.45 -30.87
CA ILE A 131 -37.20 -20.89 -30.22
C ILE A 131 -38.41 -20.07 -30.70
N LEU A 132 -38.25 -18.75 -30.88
CA LEU A 132 -39.34 -17.86 -31.26
C LEU A 132 -39.82 -18.15 -32.68
N VAL A 133 -38.91 -18.45 -33.62
CA VAL A 133 -39.26 -18.77 -35.02
C VAL A 133 -40.22 -19.97 -35.14
N PRO A 134 -39.94 -21.17 -34.59
CA PRO A 134 -40.87 -22.29 -34.68
C PRO A 134 -42.19 -22.02 -33.95
N ILE A 135 -42.15 -21.33 -32.79
CA ILE A 135 -43.39 -20.94 -32.09
C ILE A 135 -44.23 -19.99 -32.96
N ALA A 136 -43.60 -18.99 -33.56
CA ALA A 136 -44.28 -18.05 -34.45
C ALA A 136 -44.87 -18.77 -35.67
N LEU A 137 -44.15 -19.72 -36.28
CA LEU A 137 -44.67 -20.54 -37.38
C LEU A 137 -45.89 -21.38 -36.94
N ILE A 138 -45.85 -21.99 -35.75
CA ILE A 138 -47.00 -22.74 -35.21
C ILE A 138 -48.20 -21.81 -35.01
N VAL A 139 -47.99 -20.62 -34.42
CA VAL A 139 -49.07 -19.64 -34.20
C VAL A 139 -49.68 -19.16 -35.52
N ILE A 140 -48.85 -18.88 -36.53
CA ILE A 140 -49.31 -18.49 -37.87
C ILE A 140 -50.11 -19.63 -38.51
N ALA A 141 -49.62 -20.87 -38.44
CA ALA A 141 -50.34 -22.03 -38.95
C ALA A 141 -51.71 -22.25 -38.26
N LEU A 142 -51.76 -22.08 -36.94
CA LEU A 142 -53.01 -22.16 -36.17
C LEU A 142 -53.99 -21.05 -36.57
N LYS A 143 -53.52 -19.80 -36.72
CA LYS A 143 -54.38 -18.70 -37.22
C LYS A 143 -54.92 -18.96 -38.62
N LEU A 144 -54.09 -19.50 -39.51
CA LEU A 144 -54.48 -19.86 -40.88
C LEU A 144 -55.57 -20.95 -40.90
N ILE A 145 -55.43 -21.98 -40.06
CA ILE A 145 -56.43 -23.05 -39.94
C ILE A 145 -57.73 -22.55 -39.30
N ARG A 146 -57.64 -21.61 -38.35
CA ARG A 146 -58.80 -21.05 -37.64
C ARG A 146 -59.58 -20.03 -38.49
N GLY A 147 -58.98 -19.53 -39.58
CA GLY A 147 -59.61 -18.57 -40.49
C GLY A 147 -59.63 -17.13 -39.98
N ASP A 148 -58.89 -16.81 -38.91
CA ASP A 148 -58.85 -15.49 -38.26
C ASP A 148 -57.78 -14.58 -38.89
N PHE A 149 -57.85 -14.33 -40.19
CA PHE A 149 -56.99 -13.36 -40.91
C PHE A 149 -57.75 -12.12 -41.34
#